data_AF-A0A0F9KMM3-F1
#
_entry.id   AF-A0A0F9KMM3-F1
#
_cell.length_a   1.000
_cell.length_b   1.000
_cell.length_c   1.000
_cell.angle_alpha   90.00
_cell.angle_beta   90.00
_cell.angle_gamma   90.00
#
_symmetry.space_group_name_H-M   'P 1'
#
loop_
_entity.id
_entity.type
_entity.pdbx_description
1 polymer ?
#
loop_
_entity_poly.entity_id
_entity_poly.type
_entity_poly.pdbx_seq_one_letter_code
_entity_poly.pdbx_strand_id
1 'polypeptide(L)'
;MYQLRKDLTYGGYIIDYMDLDTSGIYAIRNNINGKAYIGSSVNMHRRRREHFSRLRSNHHYNNHLQNAWNKHGEGNFTFEVLELVSEGNQLIDKEKNWIDEFSESSYNLIEVDGIHFRHSKETKQQIGESQQGKIVSEETKQKIRAALKGKTPSEETKRKISDAQKGKVLSEETKRKMSKSFKGRKHSEETKQKMSKARKGLKGFKHSNETKEKIRKANIGRKLSEETKIKISQKLKGRIVSEETRKKLSKSHKGKTLAEETKRRMGLAQKRRFARDGHPCLGRPRTEETKIKIGQKSKGRRHTEASKRKIAEAARNRMYQNDLQLFLF
;
A
#
# COMPACT_ATOMS: atom_id res chain seq x y z
N MET A 1 -3.26 65.04 -20.36
CA MET A 1 -2.02 65.75 -20.72
C MET A 1 -1.06 64.74 -21.30
N TYR A 2 -0.75 64.82 -22.59
CA TYR A 2 0.21 63.94 -23.25
C TYR A 2 1.60 64.53 -23.05
N GLN A 3 2.54 63.74 -22.52
CA GLN A 3 3.93 64.14 -22.40
C GLN A 3 4.74 63.37 -23.45
N LEU A 4 4.78 63.94 -24.65
CA LEU A 4 5.62 63.46 -25.76
C LEU A 4 7.09 63.70 -25.39
N ARG A 5 7.91 62.64 -25.46
CA ARG A 5 9.36 62.82 -25.52
C ARG A 5 9.73 63.23 -26.94
N LYS A 6 10.22 64.46 -27.02
CA LYS A 6 11.15 65.05 -27.99
C LYS A 6 10.72 65.07 -29.46
N ASP A 7 10.39 66.29 -29.84
CA ASP A 7 10.17 66.82 -31.18
C ASP A 7 11.35 66.54 -32.13
N LEU A 8 11.06 65.95 -33.28
CA LEU A 8 11.89 66.02 -34.47
C LEU A 8 11.08 66.75 -35.54
N THR A 9 11.50 67.96 -35.89
CA THR A 9 10.88 68.82 -36.89
C THR A 9 11.64 68.74 -38.21
N TYR A 10 10.92 68.58 -39.32
CA TYR A 10 11.43 68.88 -40.67
C TYR A 10 10.43 69.82 -41.34
N GLY A 11 10.86 71.04 -41.68
CA GLY A 11 10.08 71.96 -42.51
C GLY A 11 8.86 72.64 -41.88
N GLY A 12 8.76 72.77 -40.56
CA GLY A 12 7.79 73.69 -39.92
C GLY A 12 6.31 73.27 -39.95
N TYR A 13 6.00 72.03 -40.32
CA TYR A 13 4.66 71.44 -40.15
C TYR A 13 4.62 70.57 -38.88
N ILE A 14 3.61 70.74 -38.02
CA ILE A 14 3.27 69.79 -36.96
C ILE A 14 2.71 68.56 -37.66
N ILE A 15 3.53 67.54 -37.79
CA ILE A 15 3.18 66.26 -38.40
C ILE A 15 2.34 65.49 -37.37
N ASP A 16 1.03 65.62 -37.40
CA ASP A 16 0.09 64.66 -36.80
C ASP A 16 -0.01 63.44 -37.75
N TYR A 17 1.13 62.85 -38.11
CA TYR A 17 1.21 61.62 -38.92
C TYR A 17 1.72 60.48 -38.04
N MET A 18 0.78 59.79 -37.41
CA MET A 18 0.91 58.34 -37.40
C MET A 18 0.17 57.85 -38.65
N ASP A 19 0.95 57.49 -39.66
CA ASP A 19 0.47 56.99 -40.95
C ASP A 19 -0.65 55.96 -40.77
N LEU A 20 -1.71 56.16 -41.55
CA LEU A 20 -2.95 55.39 -41.55
C LEU A 20 -2.75 53.89 -41.82
N ASP A 21 -1.55 53.47 -42.25
CA ASP A 21 -1.18 52.09 -42.59
C ASP A 21 0.16 51.65 -41.98
N THR A 22 0.44 52.05 -40.73
CA THR A 22 1.64 51.58 -40.02
C THR A 22 1.42 50.20 -39.39
N SER A 23 2.28 49.26 -39.80
CA SER A 23 2.41 47.93 -39.20
C SER A 23 3.55 47.88 -38.19
N GLY A 24 3.38 47.12 -37.11
CA GLY A 24 4.34 47.09 -36.02
C GLY A 24 3.86 46.42 -34.74
N ILE A 25 4.68 46.56 -33.70
CA ILE A 25 4.47 46.09 -32.34
C ILE A 25 4.14 47.30 -31.46
N TYR A 26 3.17 47.15 -30.57
CA TYR A 26 2.72 48.20 -29.66
C TYR A 26 2.58 47.69 -28.22
N ALA A 27 2.54 48.63 -27.29
CA ALA A 27 2.24 48.44 -25.88
C ALA A 27 1.06 49.30 -25.43
N ILE A 28 0.12 48.71 -24.71
CA ILE A 28 -0.85 49.46 -23.88
C ILE A 28 -0.30 49.46 -22.46
N ARG A 29 0.37 50.54 -22.07
CA ARG A 29 1.09 50.66 -20.79
C ARG A 29 0.21 51.29 -19.73
N ASN A 30 0.25 50.73 -18.52
CA ASN A 30 -0.33 51.33 -17.32
C ASN A 30 0.73 52.20 -16.65
N ASN A 31 0.50 53.52 -16.60
CA ASN A 31 1.44 54.50 -16.06
C ASN A 31 1.59 54.47 -14.53
N ILE A 32 0.71 53.75 -13.81
CA ILE A 32 0.78 53.62 -12.36
C ILE A 32 1.76 52.53 -11.93
N ASN A 33 1.73 51.36 -12.59
CA ASN A 33 2.50 50.19 -12.19
C ASN A 33 3.53 49.73 -13.23
N GLY A 34 3.62 50.42 -14.37
CA GLY A 34 4.56 50.13 -15.45
C GLY A 34 4.20 48.92 -16.32
N LYS A 35 3.18 48.13 -15.95
CA LYS A 35 2.80 46.92 -16.69
C LYS A 35 2.19 47.27 -18.04
N ALA A 36 2.45 46.44 -19.05
CA ALA A 36 2.00 46.68 -20.41
C ALA A 36 1.33 45.46 -21.05
N TYR A 37 0.36 45.70 -21.93
CA TYR A 37 -0.12 44.68 -22.85
C TYR A 37 0.59 44.87 -24.19
N ILE A 38 1.32 43.87 -24.64
CA ILE A 38 2.04 43.86 -25.91
C ILE A 38 1.14 43.26 -26.98
N GLY A 39 1.13 43.84 -28.17
CA GLY A 39 0.42 43.28 -29.30
C GLY A 39 1.08 43.66 -30.62
N SER A 40 0.77 42.90 -31.67
CA SER A 40 1.13 43.25 -33.05
C SER A 40 -0.11 43.63 -33.86
N SER A 41 0.09 44.41 -34.93
CA SER A 41 -0.94 44.65 -35.94
C SER A 41 -0.33 45.18 -37.24
N VAL A 42 -1.00 44.89 -38.35
CA VAL A 42 -0.68 45.50 -39.66
C VAL A 42 -1.16 46.95 -39.78
N ASN A 43 -2.07 47.37 -38.89
CA ASN A 43 -2.58 48.74 -38.84
C ASN A 43 -2.74 49.17 -37.37
N MET A 44 -1.80 49.98 -36.87
CA MET A 44 -1.76 50.46 -35.49
C MET A 44 -2.96 51.33 -35.13
N HIS A 45 -3.37 52.22 -36.04
CA HIS A 45 -4.46 53.17 -35.80
C HIS A 45 -5.80 52.48 -35.59
N ARG A 46 -6.14 51.52 -36.46
CA ARG A 46 -7.34 50.69 -36.32
C ARG A 46 -7.29 49.88 -35.03
N ARG A 47 -6.14 49.28 -34.73
CA ARG A 47 -5.96 48.42 -33.56
C ARG A 47 -6.10 49.18 -32.25
N ARG A 48 -5.52 50.37 -32.15
CA ARG A 48 -5.70 51.28 -31.00
C ARG A 48 -7.19 51.60 -30.77
N ARG A 49 -7.91 52.00 -31.81
CA ARG A 49 -9.36 52.30 -31.69
C ARG A 49 -10.15 51.10 -31.18
N GLU A 50 -9.89 49.91 -31.74
CA GLU A 50 -10.56 48.68 -31.32
C GLU A 50 -10.32 48.38 -29.82
N HIS A 51 -9.06 48.41 -29.38
CA HIS A 51 -8.70 48.16 -27.99
C HIS A 51 -9.41 49.09 -27.02
N PHE A 52 -9.27 50.40 -27.23
CA PHE A 52 -9.83 51.41 -26.33
C PHE A 52 -11.36 51.37 -26.35
N SER A 53 -11.99 51.13 -27.51
CA SER A 53 -13.44 50.94 -27.60
C SER A 53 -13.93 49.73 -26.79
N ARG A 54 -13.23 48.59 -26.89
CA ARG A 54 -13.56 47.38 -26.12
C ARG A 54 -13.33 47.56 -24.62
N LEU A 55 -12.26 48.25 -24.23
CA LEU A 55 -11.95 48.53 -22.83
C LEU A 55 -13.02 49.43 -22.19
N ARG A 56 -13.43 50.50 -22.90
CA ARG A 56 -14.50 51.40 -22.45
C ARG A 56 -15.86 50.71 -22.35
N SER A 57 -16.14 49.76 -23.23
CA SER A 57 -17.38 48.97 -23.20
C SER A 57 -17.31 47.76 -22.26
N ASN A 58 -16.18 47.51 -21.59
CA ASN A 58 -15.96 46.37 -20.70
C ASN A 58 -16.07 44.98 -21.39
N HIS A 59 -15.69 44.90 -22.67
CA HIS A 59 -15.73 43.69 -23.50
C HIS A 59 -14.36 43.38 -24.13
N HIS A 60 -13.27 43.77 -23.45
CA HIS A 60 -11.92 43.46 -23.92
C HIS A 60 -11.58 41.98 -23.71
N TYR A 61 -10.94 41.36 -24.70
CA TYR A 61 -10.63 39.92 -24.69
C TYR A 61 -9.59 39.53 -23.63
N ASN A 62 -8.70 40.45 -23.26
CA ASN A 62 -7.77 40.27 -22.15
C ASN A 62 -8.40 40.77 -20.85
N ASN A 63 -8.84 39.84 -20.00
CA ASN A 63 -9.46 40.12 -18.71
C ASN A 63 -8.50 40.81 -17.71
N HIS A 64 -7.20 40.53 -17.76
CA HIS A 64 -6.23 41.19 -16.87
C HIS A 64 -6.08 42.67 -17.20
N LEU A 65 -5.95 42.98 -18.50
CA LEU A 65 -5.95 44.36 -18.96
C LEU A 65 -7.28 45.06 -18.66
N GLN A 66 -8.43 44.40 -18.89
CA GLN A 66 -9.74 44.96 -18.57
C GLN A 66 -9.90 45.28 -17.08
N ASN A 67 -9.48 44.36 -16.20
CA ASN A 67 -9.55 44.57 -14.75
C ASN A 67 -8.63 45.71 -14.30
N ALA A 68 -7.42 45.80 -14.87
CA ALA A 68 -6.50 46.90 -14.61
C ALA A 68 -7.08 48.24 -15.10
N TRP A 69 -7.69 48.25 -16.28
CA TRP A 69 -8.38 49.41 -16.84
C TRP A 69 -9.51 49.90 -15.94
N ASN A 70 -10.37 48.99 -15.50
CA ASN A 70 -11.48 49.31 -14.58
C ASN A 70 -10.98 49.82 -13.23
N LYS A 71 -9.84 49.30 -12.75
CA LYS A 71 -9.25 49.69 -11.46
C LYS A 71 -8.55 51.04 -11.50
N HIS A 72 -7.83 51.32 -12.58
CA HIS A 72 -6.90 52.46 -12.66
C HIS A 72 -7.44 53.61 -13.52
N GLY A 73 -8.48 53.38 -14.31
CA GLY A 73 -9.09 54.39 -15.17
C GLY A 73 -8.30 54.66 -16.45
N GLU A 74 -9.03 55.07 -17.50
CA GLU A 74 -8.50 55.30 -18.85
C GLU A 74 -7.32 56.27 -18.90
N GLY A 75 -7.35 57.36 -18.13
CA GLY A 75 -6.31 58.40 -18.15
C GLY A 75 -4.93 57.92 -17.71
N ASN A 76 -4.84 56.72 -17.13
CA ASN A 76 -3.59 56.10 -16.68
C ASN A 76 -3.02 55.08 -17.67
N PHE A 77 -3.57 55.00 -18.89
CA PHE A 77 -3.07 54.10 -19.93
C PHE A 77 -2.59 54.86 -21.18
N THR A 78 -1.43 54.48 -21.69
CA THR A 78 -0.84 54.99 -22.93
C THR A 78 -0.75 53.91 -23.98
N PHE A 79 -0.94 54.29 -25.25
CA PHE A 79 -0.67 53.43 -26.40
C PHE A 79 0.68 53.87 -26.99
N GLU A 80 1.66 52.99 -26.95
CA GLU A 80 3.05 53.23 -27.37
C GLU A 80 3.39 52.28 -28.52
N VAL A 81 3.96 52.79 -29.61
CA VAL A 81 4.53 51.93 -30.67
C VAL A 81 5.97 51.58 -30.26
N LEU A 82 6.27 50.29 -30.17
CA LEU A 82 7.56 49.77 -29.77
C LEU A 82 8.50 49.57 -30.97
N GLU A 83 7.97 48.99 -32.04
CA GLU A 83 8.75 48.66 -33.24
C GLU A 83 7.87 48.76 -34.48
N LEU A 84 8.30 49.49 -35.51
CA LEU A 84 7.64 49.48 -36.82
C LEU A 84 8.19 48.31 -37.63
N VAL A 85 7.30 47.53 -38.25
CA VAL A 85 7.65 46.31 -38.96
C VAL A 85 7.02 46.36 -40.34
N SER A 86 7.83 46.53 -41.38
CA SER A 86 7.34 46.66 -42.76
C SER A 86 6.82 45.33 -43.34
N GLU A 87 7.35 44.19 -42.87
CA GLU A 87 6.98 42.86 -43.35
C GLU A 87 6.06 42.13 -42.36
N GLY A 88 4.79 41.94 -42.71
CA GLY A 88 3.78 41.40 -41.81
C GLY A 88 4.06 39.97 -41.29
N ASN A 89 4.86 39.17 -42.00
CA ASN A 89 5.28 37.83 -41.57
C ASN A 89 6.23 37.85 -40.36
N GLN A 90 6.92 38.97 -40.10
CA GLN A 90 7.83 39.11 -38.96
C GLN A 90 7.10 39.51 -37.67
N LEU A 91 5.84 39.96 -37.75
CA LEU A 91 5.09 40.49 -36.61
C LEU A 91 4.96 39.49 -35.46
N ILE A 92 4.75 38.21 -35.77
CA ILE A 92 4.56 37.17 -34.76
C ILE A 92 5.84 36.95 -33.96
N ASP A 93 6.98 36.80 -34.64
CA ASP A 93 8.27 36.57 -33.99
C ASP A 93 8.72 37.79 -33.18
N LYS A 94 8.51 38.99 -33.74
CA LYS A 94 8.80 40.26 -33.04
C LYS A 94 7.90 40.46 -31.82
N GLU A 95 6.60 40.18 -31.93
CA GLU A 95 5.66 40.23 -30.81
C GLU A 95 6.10 39.29 -29.68
N LYS A 96 6.50 38.06 -30.03
CA LYS A 96 6.98 37.09 -29.06
C LYS A 96 8.23 37.58 -28.32
N ASN A 97 9.22 38.13 -29.04
CA ASN A 97 10.42 38.69 -28.43
C ASN A 97 10.09 39.81 -27.43
N TRP A 98 9.19 40.73 -27.80
CA TRP A 98 8.76 41.80 -26.91
C TRP A 98 7.93 41.28 -25.72
N ILE A 99 7.09 40.25 -25.90
CA ILE A 99 6.37 39.61 -24.79
C ILE A 99 7.37 38.99 -23.80
N ASP A 100 8.42 38.33 -24.29
CA ASP A 100 9.45 37.72 -23.45
C ASP A 100 10.26 38.79 -22.71
N GLU A 101 10.62 39.89 -23.38
CA GLU A 101 11.30 41.04 -22.75
C GLU A 101 10.44 41.70 -21.65
N PHE A 102 9.13 41.79 -21.85
CA PHE A 102 8.19 42.34 -20.88
C PHE A 102 7.57 41.29 -19.94
N SER A 103 8.06 40.04 -19.93
CA SER A 103 7.39 38.90 -19.29
C SER A 103 7.04 39.11 -17.81
N GLU A 104 7.89 39.80 -17.04
CA GLU A 104 7.64 40.12 -15.61
C GLU A 104 6.61 41.24 -15.40
N SER A 105 6.40 42.08 -16.41
CA SER A 105 5.55 43.28 -16.37
C SER A 105 4.52 43.29 -17.51
N SER A 106 4.03 42.12 -17.91
CA SER A 106 3.07 41.99 -19.00
C SER A 106 1.65 41.66 -18.51
N TYR A 107 0.65 42.20 -19.21
CA TYR A 107 -0.74 41.73 -19.12
C TYR A 107 -1.01 40.57 -20.09
N ASN A 108 -0.08 40.25 -21.00
CA ASN A 108 -0.22 39.11 -21.91
C ASN A 108 -0.24 37.82 -21.11
N LEU A 109 -1.25 37.00 -21.37
CA LEU A 109 -1.28 35.63 -20.88
C LEU A 109 -0.32 34.83 -21.75
N ILE A 110 0.90 34.61 -21.26
CA ILE A 110 1.89 33.80 -21.98
C ILE A 110 1.37 32.36 -22.03
N GLU A 111 1.05 31.88 -23.22
CA GLU A 111 0.77 30.47 -23.48
C GLU A 111 2.10 29.72 -23.54
N VAL A 112 2.58 29.26 -22.38
CA VAL A 112 3.73 28.35 -22.34
C VAL A 112 3.19 26.93 -22.52
N ASP A 113 3.31 26.43 -23.75
CA ASP A 113 3.23 25.02 -24.14
C ASP A 113 2.09 24.21 -23.50
N GLY A 114 0.84 24.64 -23.66
CA GLY A 114 -0.34 23.79 -23.40
C GLY A 114 -0.49 23.26 -21.96
N ILE A 115 0.21 23.84 -20.98
CA ILE A 115 0.21 23.37 -19.59
C ILE A 115 -0.54 24.37 -18.71
N HIS A 116 -1.58 23.85 -18.04
CA HIS A 116 -2.32 24.50 -16.95
C HIS A 116 -1.40 25.36 -16.08
N PHE A 117 -1.77 26.62 -15.87
CA PHE A 117 -1.15 27.57 -14.93
C PHE A 117 -0.60 26.84 -13.69
N ARG A 118 0.71 26.56 -13.69
CA ARG A 118 1.36 25.95 -12.54
C ARG A 118 1.57 27.06 -11.53
N HIS A 119 0.73 27.10 -10.49
CA HIS A 119 0.95 27.96 -9.34
C HIS A 119 2.43 27.89 -8.91
N SER A 120 3.02 29.07 -8.65
CA SER A 120 4.37 29.15 -8.12
C SER A 120 4.48 28.35 -6.82
N LYS A 121 5.70 27.96 -6.43
CA LYS A 121 5.91 27.23 -5.17
C LYS A 121 5.33 27.99 -3.98
N GLU A 122 5.51 29.30 -3.98
CA GLU A 122 4.97 30.21 -2.98
C GLU A 122 3.43 30.24 -2.99
N THR A 123 2.80 30.38 -4.15
CA THR A 123 1.33 30.38 -4.24
C THR A 123 0.73 29.03 -3.81
N LYS A 124 1.39 27.90 -4.14
CA LYS A 124 0.96 26.57 -3.65
C LYS A 124 1.06 26.47 -2.14
N GLN A 125 2.11 27.05 -1.55
CA GLN A 125 2.29 27.09 -0.11
C GLN A 125 1.20 27.94 0.56
N GLN A 126 0.94 29.15 0.07
CA GLN A 126 -0.12 30.02 0.59
C GLN A 126 -1.52 29.39 0.47
N ILE A 127 -1.81 28.73 -0.66
CA ILE A 127 -3.05 27.96 -0.82
C ILE A 127 -3.09 26.83 0.22
N GLY A 128 -2.01 26.08 0.38
CA GLY A 128 -1.89 25.01 1.38
C GLY A 128 -2.15 25.51 2.80
N GLU A 129 -1.47 26.57 3.21
CA GLU A 129 -1.61 27.22 4.52
C GLU A 129 -3.04 27.72 4.74
N SER A 130 -3.65 28.36 3.74
CA SER A 130 -5.03 28.86 3.83
C SER A 130 -6.10 27.75 3.96
N GLN A 131 -5.77 26.53 3.54
CA GLN A 131 -6.66 25.36 3.60
C GLN A 131 -6.37 24.50 4.83
N GLN A 132 -5.18 24.63 5.41
CA GLN A 132 -4.76 23.85 6.55
C GLN A 132 -5.60 24.22 7.78
N GLY A 133 -6.29 23.23 8.35
CA GLY A 133 -7.12 23.42 9.55
C GLY A 133 -8.54 23.91 9.29
N LYS A 134 -8.97 24.14 8.04
CA LYS A 134 -10.38 24.44 7.74
C LYS A 134 -11.26 23.23 8.06
N ILE A 135 -12.08 23.37 9.10
CA ILE A 135 -13.09 22.39 9.46
C ILE A 135 -14.36 22.73 8.68
N VAL A 136 -14.79 21.83 7.81
CA VAL A 136 -16.08 21.96 7.12
C VAL A 136 -17.19 22.05 8.16
N SER A 137 -18.08 23.03 8.06
CA SER A 137 -19.19 23.21 9.01
C SER A 137 -20.12 21.99 9.00
N GLU A 138 -20.77 21.72 10.13
CA GLU A 138 -21.68 20.57 10.23
C GLU A 138 -22.84 20.66 9.23
N GLU A 139 -23.38 21.85 9.00
CA GLU A 139 -24.41 22.09 7.99
C GLU A 139 -23.92 21.71 6.57
N THR A 140 -22.68 22.09 6.23
CA THR A 140 -22.08 21.76 4.94
C THR A 140 -21.82 20.26 4.82
N LYS A 141 -21.35 19.60 5.89
CA LYS A 141 -21.20 18.14 5.93
C LYS A 141 -22.54 17.43 5.71
N GLN A 142 -23.62 17.95 6.29
CA GLN A 142 -24.96 17.39 6.09
C GLN A 142 -25.43 17.53 4.63
N LYS A 143 -25.23 18.70 4.00
CA LYS A 143 -25.53 18.93 2.57
C LYS A 143 -24.75 17.96 1.68
N ILE A 144 -23.46 17.76 1.94
CA ILE A 144 -22.62 16.81 1.20
C ILE A 144 -23.13 15.37 1.40
N ARG A 145 -23.44 14.96 2.64
CA ARG A 145 -23.99 13.64 2.93
C ARG A 145 -25.32 13.39 2.22
N ALA A 146 -26.22 14.37 2.23
CA ALA A 146 -27.51 14.28 1.55
C ALA A 146 -27.33 14.12 0.04
N ALA A 147 -26.45 14.91 -0.58
CA ALA A 147 -26.18 14.88 -2.02
C ALA A 147 -25.53 13.57 -2.50
N LEU A 148 -24.79 12.89 -1.63
CA LEU A 148 -24.11 11.61 -1.92
C LEU A 148 -24.92 10.38 -1.49
N LYS A 149 -26.00 10.56 -0.72
CA LYS A 149 -26.81 9.44 -0.23
C LYS A 149 -27.42 8.69 -1.41
N GLY A 150 -27.13 7.39 -1.49
CA GLY A 150 -27.65 6.50 -2.54
C GLY A 150 -26.90 6.54 -3.87
N LYS A 151 -25.89 7.42 -4.04
CA LYS A 151 -25.05 7.42 -5.24
C LYS A 151 -24.00 6.33 -5.13
N THR A 152 -24.18 5.24 -5.87
CA THR A 152 -23.14 4.23 -6.07
C THR A 152 -22.37 4.54 -7.35
N PRO A 153 -21.03 4.55 -7.34
CA PRO A 153 -20.24 4.67 -8.56
C PRO A 153 -20.69 3.61 -9.59
N SER A 154 -20.70 3.97 -10.88
CA SER A 154 -21.04 3.02 -11.94
C SER A 154 -20.03 1.88 -11.97
N GLU A 155 -20.40 0.74 -12.57
CA GLU A 155 -19.49 -0.40 -12.72
C GLU A 155 -18.22 -0.02 -13.49
N GLU A 156 -18.33 0.84 -14.49
CA GLU A 156 -17.17 1.37 -15.22
C GLU A 156 -16.25 2.21 -14.31
N THR A 157 -16.82 3.10 -13.49
CA THR A 157 -16.06 3.89 -12.53
C THR A 157 -15.39 3.00 -11.47
N LYS A 158 -16.08 1.97 -10.98
CA LYS A 158 -15.50 0.99 -10.04
C LYS A 158 -14.32 0.25 -10.66
N ARG A 159 -14.42 -0.15 -11.94
CA ARG A 159 -13.33 -0.79 -12.68
C ARG A 159 -12.12 0.13 -12.79
N LYS A 160 -12.31 1.38 -13.22
CA LYS A 160 -11.22 2.38 -13.29
C LYS A 160 -10.51 2.59 -11.95
N ILE A 161 -11.27 2.68 -10.86
CA ILE A 161 -10.71 2.80 -9.49
C ILE A 161 -9.92 1.54 -9.13
N SER A 162 -10.47 0.36 -9.41
CA SER A 162 -9.82 -0.93 -9.15
C SER A 162 -8.50 -1.05 -9.93
N ASP A 163 -8.51 -0.77 -11.22
CA ASP A 163 -7.33 -0.86 -12.09
C ASP A 163 -6.23 0.12 -11.63
N ALA A 164 -6.61 1.33 -11.24
CA ALA A 164 -5.68 2.32 -10.69
C ALA A 164 -5.08 1.94 -9.33
N GLN A 165 -5.72 1.03 -8.58
CA GLN A 165 -5.22 0.52 -7.29
C GLN A 165 -4.48 -0.81 -7.43
N LYS A 166 -4.72 -1.54 -8.52
CA LYS A 166 -4.14 -2.86 -8.75
C LYS A 166 -2.61 -2.73 -8.86
N GLY A 167 -1.89 -3.53 -8.06
CA GLY A 167 -0.43 -3.54 -8.04
C GLY A 167 0.24 -2.46 -7.18
N LYS A 168 -0.52 -1.53 -6.57
CA LYS A 168 0.06 -0.57 -5.63
C LYS A 168 0.44 -1.27 -4.32
N VAL A 169 1.73 -1.35 -4.04
CA VAL A 169 2.25 -1.86 -2.77
C VAL A 169 2.43 -0.70 -1.80
N LEU A 170 1.81 -0.79 -0.63
CA LEU A 170 1.97 0.19 0.43
C LEU A 170 3.42 0.18 0.95
N SER A 171 3.98 1.37 1.20
CA SER A 171 5.31 1.49 1.81
C SER A 171 5.34 0.88 3.21
N GLU A 172 6.52 0.42 3.65
CA GLU A 172 6.69 -0.14 4.99
C GLU A 172 6.33 0.86 6.09
N GLU A 173 6.63 2.15 5.89
CA GLU A 173 6.22 3.20 6.82
C GLU A 173 4.69 3.31 6.93
N THR A 174 3.99 3.25 5.79
CA THR A 174 2.51 3.31 5.75
C THR A 174 1.90 2.09 6.43
N LYS A 175 2.45 0.89 6.16
CA LYS A 175 2.04 -0.35 6.84
C LYS A 175 2.22 -0.25 8.35
N ARG A 176 3.33 0.32 8.82
CA ARG A 176 3.59 0.53 10.26
C ARG A 176 2.58 1.50 10.88
N LYS A 177 2.28 2.64 10.23
CA LYS A 177 1.28 3.61 10.71
C LYS A 177 -0.11 2.98 10.81
N MET A 178 -0.55 2.26 9.77
CA MET A 178 -1.80 1.51 9.82
C MET A 178 -1.80 0.49 10.96
N SER A 179 -0.76 -0.33 11.07
CA SER A 179 -0.64 -1.34 12.14
C SER A 179 -0.75 -0.73 13.54
N LYS A 180 -0.07 0.40 13.80
CA LYS A 180 -0.19 1.15 15.07
C LYS A 180 -1.63 1.61 15.32
N SER A 181 -2.31 2.15 14.31
CA SER A 181 -3.69 2.66 14.45
C SER A 181 -4.73 1.58 14.75
N PHE A 182 -4.53 0.35 14.25
CA PHE A 182 -5.44 -0.78 14.47
C PHE A 182 -5.13 -1.57 15.74
N LYS A 183 -3.93 -1.39 16.32
CA LYS A 183 -3.52 -2.12 17.52
C LYS A 183 -4.41 -1.74 18.71
N GLY A 184 -5.11 -2.72 19.26
CA GLY A 184 -5.95 -2.54 20.45
C GLY A 184 -7.39 -2.07 20.19
N ARG A 185 -7.78 -1.82 18.94
CA ARG A 185 -9.19 -1.55 18.62
C ARG A 185 -10.06 -2.77 18.93
N LYS A 186 -11.04 -2.60 19.82
CA LYS A 186 -12.07 -3.60 20.10
C LYS A 186 -13.32 -3.26 19.27
N HIS A 187 -13.94 -4.27 18.69
CA HIS A 187 -15.24 -4.09 18.03
C HIS A 187 -16.31 -3.67 19.05
N SER A 188 -17.25 -2.81 18.63
CA SER A 188 -18.44 -2.49 19.42
C SER A 188 -19.30 -3.73 19.63
N GLU A 189 -20.12 -3.73 20.68
CA GLU A 189 -21.03 -4.85 20.96
C GLU A 189 -22.01 -5.09 19.81
N GLU A 190 -22.54 -4.02 19.18
CA GLU A 190 -23.40 -4.15 18.00
C GLU A 190 -22.69 -4.85 16.83
N THR A 191 -21.42 -4.50 16.58
CA THR A 191 -20.61 -5.13 15.53
C THR A 191 -20.32 -6.59 15.85
N LYS A 192 -20.01 -6.91 17.11
CA LYS A 192 -19.82 -8.29 17.57
C LYS A 192 -21.08 -9.13 17.37
N GLN A 193 -22.26 -8.57 17.67
CA GLN A 193 -23.54 -9.23 17.47
C GLN A 193 -23.82 -9.49 15.99
N LYS A 194 -23.57 -8.53 15.09
CA LYS A 194 -23.69 -8.71 13.64
C LYS A 194 -22.78 -9.82 13.11
N MET A 195 -21.50 -9.82 13.51
CA MET A 195 -20.56 -10.89 13.14
C MET A 195 -20.98 -12.26 13.70
N SER A 196 -21.51 -12.30 14.93
CA SER A 196 -22.00 -13.52 15.56
C SER A 196 -23.22 -14.10 14.82
N LYS A 197 -24.19 -13.25 14.45
CA LYS A 197 -25.37 -13.65 13.65
C LYS A 197 -24.96 -14.23 12.29
N ALA A 198 -24.05 -13.56 11.57
CA ALA A 198 -23.53 -14.05 10.29
C ALA A 198 -22.80 -15.40 10.42
N ARG A 199 -22.07 -15.62 11.53
CA ARG A 199 -21.33 -16.87 11.79
C ARG A 199 -22.19 -18.01 12.35
N LYS A 200 -23.33 -17.73 12.98
CA LYS A 200 -24.22 -18.76 13.54
C LYS A 200 -24.70 -19.76 12.47
N GLY A 201 -24.95 -19.30 11.24
CA GLY A 201 -25.33 -20.17 10.12
C GLY A 201 -24.21 -21.05 9.56
N LEU A 202 -22.95 -20.80 9.94
CA LEU A 202 -21.78 -21.56 9.48
C LEU A 202 -21.38 -22.67 10.46
N LYS A 203 -22.15 -22.85 11.55
CA LYS A 203 -21.85 -23.85 12.58
C LYS A 203 -22.12 -25.24 11.99
N GLY A 204 -21.06 -25.96 11.66
CA GLY A 204 -21.13 -27.27 11.01
C GLY A 204 -20.76 -27.28 9.53
N PHE A 205 -20.28 -26.16 8.98
CA PHE A 205 -19.73 -26.11 7.61
C PHE A 205 -18.62 -27.16 7.44
N LYS A 206 -18.86 -28.16 6.59
CA LYS A 206 -17.88 -29.20 6.25
C LYS A 206 -17.09 -28.72 5.04
N HIS A 207 -15.79 -28.54 5.21
CA HIS A 207 -14.90 -28.26 4.07
C HIS A 207 -14.98 -29.35 3.01
N SER A 208 -14.92 -28.96 1.74
CA SER A 208 -14.77 -29.89 0.62
C SER A 208 -13.48 -30.71 0.77
N ASN A 209 -13.44 -31.89 0.16
CA ASN A 209 -12.25 -32.74 0.20
C ASN A 209 -11.01 -32.04 -0.39
N GLU A 210 -11.20 -31.26 -1.46
CA GLU A 210 -10.14 -30.45 -2.06
C GLU A 210 -9.59 -29.39 -1.08
N THR A 211 -10.48 -28.73 -0.33
CA THR A 211 -10.07 -27.72 0.66
C THR A 211 -9.36 -28.37 1.86
N LYS A 212 -9.83 -29.54 2.31
CA LYS A 212 -9.12 -30.33 3.33
C LYS A 212 -7.71 -30.70 2.87
N GLU A 213 -7.56 -31.07 1.60
CA GLU A 213 -6.26 -31.43 1.04
C GLU A 213 -5.31 -30.22 0.94
N LYS A 214 -5.82 -29.04 0.57
CA LYS A 214 -5.05 -27.78 0.61
C LYS A 214 -4.57 -27.45 2.03
N ILE A 215 -5.47 -27.57 3.03
CA ILE A 215 -5.12 -27.37 4.44
C ILE A 215 -4.09 -28.41 4.91
N ARG A 216 -4.22 -29.67 4.47
CA ARG A 216 -3.26 -30.73 4.79
C ARG A 216 -1.88 -30.39 4.23
N LYS A 217 -1.78 -30.10 2.93
CA LYS A 217 -0.52 -29.73 2.25
C LYS A 217 0.17 -28.54 2.93
N ALA A 218 -0.57 -27.50 3.30
CA ALA A 218 -0.01 -26.32 3.97
C ALA A 218 0.55 -26.62 5.39
N ASN A 219 0.08 -27.69 6.05
CA ASN A 219 0.52 -28.07 7.38
C ASN A 219 1.56 -29.20 7.40
N ILE A 220 1.75 -29.91 6.29
CA ILE A 220 2.82 -30.91 6.17
C ILE A 220 4.17 -30.21 6.33
N GLY A 221 5.00 -30.70 7.27
CA GLY A 221 6.35 -30.18 7.50
C GLY A 221 6.43 -28.91 8.37
N ARG A 222 5.30 -28.33 8.78
CA ARG A 222 5.31 -27.15 9.66
C ARG A 222 5.85 -27.52 11.05
N LYS A 223 7.03 -27.01 11.40
CA LYS A 223 7.62 -27.13 12.74
C LYS A 223 7.11 -26.01 13.64
N LEU A 224 6.67 -26.36 14.85
CA LEU A 224 6.35 -25.39 15.90
C LEU A 224 7.65 -24.70 16.37
N SER A 225 7.59 -23.39 16.65
CA SER A 225 8.71 -22.67 17.25
C SER A 225 8.96 -23.15 18.69
N GLU A 226 10.20 -23.04 19.16
CA GLU A 226 10.57 -23.47 20.51
C GLU A 226 9.75 -22.75 21.59
N GLU A 227 9.54 -21.43 21.44
CA GLU A 227 8.70 -20.65 22.35
C GLU A 227 7.26 -21.20 22.42
N THR A 228 6.70 -21.61 21.28
CA THR A 228 5.34 -22.18 21.24
C THR A 228 5.31 -23.55 21.88
N LYS A 229 6.34 -24.38 21.68
CA LYS A 229 6.46 -25.70 22.36
C LYS A 229 6.52 -25.54 23.87
N ILE A 230 7.28 -24.56 24.36
CA ILE A 230 7.39 -24.25 25.79
C ILE A 230 6.01 -23.86 26.35
N LYS A 231 5.28 -22.95 25.70
CA LYS A 231 3.93 -22.53 26.12
C LYS A 231 2.95 -23.71 26.16
N ILE A 232 2.97 -24.59 25.15
CA ILE A 232 2.13 -25.80 25.13
C ILE A 232 2.51 -26.72 26.29
N SER A 233 3.81 -26.96 26.51
CA SER A 233 4.32 -27.80 27.59
C SER A 233 3.90 -27.29 28.96
N GLN A 234 4.10 -25.99 29.23
CA GLN A 234 3.69 -25.34 30.49
C GLN A 234 2.19 -25.49 30.75
N LYS A 235 1.35 -25.31 29.73
CA LYS A 235 -0.11 -25.44 29.86
C LYS A 235 -0.58 -26.88 30.09
N LEU A 236 0.16 -27.86 29.58
CA LEU A 236 -0.16 -29.28 29.75
C LEU A 236 0.46 -29.89 31.01
N LYS A 237 1.45 -29.23 31.61
CA LYS A 237 2.11 -29.68 32.85
C LYS A 237 1.06 -29.77 33.97
N GLY A 238 0.96 -30.95 34.60
CA GLY A 238 0.01 -31.20 35.68
C GLY A 238 -1.43 -31.50 35.25
N ARG A 239 -1.72 -31.59 33.94
CA ARG A 239 -3.06 -31.96 33.48
C ARG A 239 -3.36 -33.42 33.81
N ILE A 240 -4.30 -33.64 34.74
CA ILE A 240 -4.83 -34.98 35.06
C ILE A 240 -5.94 -35.31 34.07
N VAL A 241 -5.79 -36.42 33.34
CA VAL A 241 -6.85 -36.94 32.46
C VAL A 241 -7.93 -37.58 33.34
N SER A 242 -9.18 -37.13 33.18
CA SER A 242 -10.32 -37.68 33.93
C SER A 242 -10.50 -39.18 33.67
N GLU A 243 -11.08 -39.89 34.64
CA GLU A 243 -11.29 -41.33 34.53
C GLU A 243 -12.19 -41.70 33.35
N GLU A 244 -13.23 -40.91 33.10
CA GLU A 244 -14.11 -41.08 31.93
C GLU A 244 -13.34 -40.94 30.61
N THR A 245 -12.47 -39.93 30.49
CA THR A 245 -11.64 -39.73 29.30
C THR A 245 -10.65 -40.89 29.13
N ARG A 246 -10.08 -41.38 30.22
CA ARG A 246 -9.17 -42.54 30.22
C ARG A 246 -9.89 -43.80 29.75
N LYS A 247 -11.13 -44.03 30.18
CA LYS A 247 -11.98 -45.15 29.73
C LYS A 247 -12.28 -45.05 28.22
N LYS A 248 -12.60 -43.86 27.70
CA LYS A 248 -12.83 -43.63 26.25
C LYS A 248 -11.58 -43.91 25.41
N LEU A 249 -10.42 -43.43 25.84
CA LEU A 249 -9.13 -43.70 25.18
C LEU A 249 -8.82 -45.21 25.18
N SER A 250 -8.98 -45.88 26.33
CA SER A 250 -8.76 -47.32 26.45
C SER A 250 -9.64 -48.13 25.49
N LYS A 251 -10.95 -47.84 25.43
CA LYS A 251 -11.88 -48.48 24.48
C LYS A 251 -11.46 -48.27 23.02
N SER A 252 -11.02 -47.07 22.64
CA SER A 252 -10.58 -46.77 21.27
C SER A 252 -9.30 -47.49 20.87
N HIS A 253 -8.40 -47.78 21.81
CA HIS A 253 -7.14 -48.47 21.55
C HIS A 253 -7.23 -50.00 21.70
N LYS A 254 -8.28 -50.53 22.33
CA LYS A 254 -8.47 -51.97 22.52
C LYS A 254 -8.56 -52.68 21.15
N GLY A 255 -7.67 -53.64 20.93
CA GLY A 255 -7.63 -54.45 19.69
C GLY A 255 -6.87 -53.83 18.52
N LYS A 256 -6.42 -52.57 18.60
CA LYS A 256 -5.59 -51.98 17.54
C LYS A 256 -4.16 -52.51 17.63
N THR A 257 -3.75 -53.27 16.63
CA THR A 257 -2.36 -53.69 16.44
C THR A 257 -1.64 -52.73 15.50
N LEU A 258 -0.35 -52.52 15.75
CA LEU A 258 0.48 -51.74 14.84
C LEU A 258 0.80 -52.58 13.59
N ALA A 259 0.92 -51.93 12.44
CA ALA A 259 1.41 -52.58 11.22
C ALA A 259 2.81 -53.15 11.44
N GLU A 260 3.12 -54.27 10.80
CA GLU A 260 4.36 -55.02 11.04
C GLU A 260 5.62 -54.21 10.72
N GLU A 261 5.57 -53.42 9.64
CA GLU A 261 6.63 -52.48 9.29
C GLU A 261 6.86 -51.42 10.38
N THR A 262 5.77 -50.92 10.98
CA THR A 262 5.85 -49.95 12.08
C THR A 262 6.46 -50.58 13.33
N LYS A 263 6.08 -51.82 13.68
CA LYS A 263 6.71 -52.58 14.76
C LYS A 263 8.21 -52.75 14.52
N ARG A 264 8.60 -53.11 13.29
CA ARG A 264 10.00 -53.26 12.87
C ARG A 264 10.79 -51.96 13.06
N ARG A 265 10.25 -50.84 12.58
CA ARG A 265 10.88 -49.50 12.70
C ARG A 265 11.06 -49.09 14.16
N MET A 266 10.05 -49.30 15.00
CA MET A 266 10.17 -49.02 16.44
C MET A 266 11.19 -49.93 17.12
N GLY A 267 11.22 -51.22 16.78
CA GLY A 267 12.22 -52.16 17.29
C GLY A 267 13.65 -51.78 16.91
N LEU A 268 13.88 -51.34 15.67
CA LEU A 268 15.18 -50.83 15.23
C LEU A 268 15.58 -49.55 15.98
N ALA A 269 14.65 -48.62 16.17
CA ALA A 269 14.90 -47.40 16.94
C ALA A 269 15.24 -47.71 18.41
N GLN A 270 14.56 -48.68 19.01
CA GLN A 270 14.84 -49.14 20.38
C GLN A 270 16.22 -49.79 20.50
N LYS A 271 16.59 -50.66 19.54
CA LYS A 271 17.93 -51.27 19.48
C LYS A 271 19.02 -50.20 19.33
N ARG A 272 18.84 -49.21 18.45
CA ARG A 272 19.77 -48.07 18.29
C ARG A 272 19.93 -47.30 19.60
N ARG A 273 18.83 -47.02 20.30
CA ARG A 273 18.88 -46.36 21.61
C ARG A 273 19.65 -47.18 22.64
N PHE A 274 19.41 -48.49 22.71
CA PHE A 274 20.13 -49.36 23.64
C PHE A 274 21.62 -49.53 23.31
N ALA A 275 22.00 -49.48 22.03
CA ALA A 275 23.40 -49.46 21.63
C ALA A 275 24.11 -48.17 22.04
N ARG A 276 23.41 -47.02 21.97
CA ARG A 276 23.97 -45.70 22.33
C ARG A 276 23.99 -45.44 23.84
N ASP A 277 22.86 -45.67 24.51
CA ASP A 277 22.62 -45.24 25.89
C ASP A 277 22.73 -46.41 26.90
N GLY A 278 23.02 -47.62 26.41
CA GLY A 278 22.89 -48.85 27.19
C GLY A 278 21.43 -49.24 27.44
N HIS A 279 21.20 -50.50 27.82
CA HIS A 279 19.86 -50.88 28.27
C HIS A 279 19.62 -50.29 29.68
N PRO A 280 18.51 -49.58 29.93
CA PRO A 280 18.28 -48.83 31.18
C PRO A 280 18.21 -49.71 32.45
N CYS A 281 18.16 -51.03 32.27
CA CYS A 281 18.12 -52.02 33.34
C CYS A 281 19.45 -52.78 33.52
N LEU A 282 20.46 -52.55 32.68
CA LEU A 282 21.79 -53.12 32.92
C LEU A 282 22.42 -52.43 34.13
N GLY A 283 22.99 -53.21 35.06
CA GLY A 283 23.66 -52.73 36.27
C GLY A 283 22.75 -52.29 37.43
N ARG A 284 21.42 -52.36 37.29
CA ARG A 284 20.49 -52.07 38.39
C ARG A 284 19.98 -53.37 39.02
N PRO A 285 20.40 -53.73 40.26
CA PRO A 285 19.88 -54.91 40.93
C PRO A 285 18.37 -54.73 41.18
N ARG A 286 17.60 -55.80 40.97
CA ARG A 286 16.16 -55.79 41.31
C ARG A 286 16.00 -55.71 42.82
N THR A 287 15.03 -54.93 43.28
CA THR A 287 14.65 -54.90 44.70
C THR A 287 14.11 -56.26 45.15
N GLU A 288 14.27 -56.60 46.43
CA GLU A 288 13.79 -57.87 46.98
C GLU A 288 12.28 -58.06 46.80
N GLU A 289 11.50 -57.00 47.00
CA GLU A 289 10.05 -57.02 46.76
C GLU A 289 9.71 -57.39 45.30
N THR A 290 10.50 -56.91 44.34
CA THR A 290 10.33 -57.24 42.91
C THR A 290 10.71 -58.70 42.64
N LYS A 291 11.78 -59.21 43.27
CA LYS A 291 12.19 -60.62 43.14
C LYS A 291 11.09 -61.54 43.68
N ILE A 292 10.51 -61.22 44.84
CA ILE A 292 9.39 -61.95 45.44
C ILE A 292 8.16 -61.95 44.52
N LYS A 293 7.75 -60.78 44.00
CA LYS A 293 6.61 -60.66 43.08
C LYS A 293 6.80 -61.47 41.79
N ILE A 294 8.01 -61.47 41.23
CA ILE A 294 8.33 -62.27 40.03
C ILE A 294 8.26 -63.77 40.37
N GLY A 295 8.86 -64.20 41.49
CA GLY A 295 8.82 -65.59 41.95
C GLY A 295 7.41 -66.10 42.20
N GLN A 296 6.55 -65.31 42.84
CA GLN A 296 5.13 -65.64 43.04
C GLN A 296 4.38 -65.79 41.71
N LYS A 297 4.65 -64.92 40.72
CA LYS A 297 4.03 -64.98 39.38
C LYS A 297 4.55 -66.12 38.50
N SER A 298 5.80 -66.54 38.69
CA SER A 298 6.42 -67.62 37.90
C SER A 298 6.20 -69.00 38.52
N LYS A 299 5.77 -69.09 39.79
CA LYS A 299 5.47 -70.34 40.48
C LYS A 299 4.46 -71.17 39.67
N GLY A 300 4.85 -72.40 39.32
CA GLY A 300 4.02 -73.34 38.54
C GLY A 300 4.08 -73.19 37.00
N ARG A 301 4.74 -72.16 36.45
CA ARG A 301 4.91 -72.04 34.99
C ARG A 301 6.02 -72.97 34.51
N ARG A 302 5.69 -73.92 33.64
CA ARG A 302 6.66 -74.76 32.92
C ARG A 302 6.78 -74.27 31.48
N HIS A 303 8.01 -74.25 30.95
CA HIS A 303 8.22 -73.99 29.52
C HIS A 303 7.61 -75.11 28.69
N THR A 304 6.95 -74.76 27.58
CA THR A 304 6.51 -75.74 26.57
C THR A 304 7.72 -76.35 25.86
N GLU A 305 7.59 -77.57 25.33
CA GLU A 305 8.68 -78.25 24.62
C GLU A 305 9.24 -77.41 23.45
N ALA A 306 8.38 -76.75 22.68
CA ALA A 306 8.81 -75.84 21.62
C ALA A 306 9.63 -74.65 22.15
N SER A 307 9.26 -74.12 23.32
CA SER A 307 10.02 -73.03 23.96
C SER A 307 11.35 -73.52 24.51
N LYS A 308 11.42 -74.74 25.06
CA LYS A 308 12.68 -75.38 25.50
C LYS A 308 13.63 -75.58 24.32
N ARG A 309 13.14 -76.05 23.17
CA ARG A 309 13.94 -76.20 21.93
C ARG A 309 14.54 -74.88 21.46
N LYS A 310 13.75 -73.79 21.41
CA LYS A 310 14.25 -72.46 21.04
C LYS A 310 15.31 -71.92 22.00
N ILE A 311 15.14 -72.17 23.30
CA ILE A 311 16.13 -71.79 24.31
C ILE A 311 17.44 -72.55 24.09
N ALA A 312 17.37 -73.88 23.85
CA ALA A 312 18.53 -74.72 23.57
C ALA A 312 19.26 -74.31 22.28
N GLU A 313 18.51 -74.00 21.22
CA GLU A 313 19.06 -73.49 19.96
C GLU A 313 19.75 -72.12 20.13
N ALA A 314 19.13 -71.19 20.85
CA ALA A 314 19.73 -69.88 21.14
C ALA A 314 20.95 -69.95 22.08
N ALA A 315 21.06 -71.00 22.89
CA ALA A 315 22.25 -71.28 23.69
C ALA A 315 23.38 -71.81 22.82
N ARG A 316 23.10 -72.80 21.95
CA ARG A 316 24.07 -73.33 20.98
C ARG A 316 24.62 -72.24 20.06
N ASN A 317 23.74 -71.41 19.49
CA ASN A 317 24.17 -70.31 18.61
C ASN A 317 25.05 -69.27 19.33
N ARG A 318 24.85 -69.04 20.64
CA ARG A 318 25.73 -68.18 21.43
C ARG A 318 27.09 -68.82 21.71
N MET A 319 27.14 -70.13 21.95
CA MET A 319 28.42 -70.85 22.08
C MET A 319 29.21 -70.79 20.79
N TYR A 320 28.60 -71.10 19.65
CA TYR A 320 29.26 -71.00 18.34
C TYR A 320 29.78 -69.59 18.03
N GLN A 321 29.05 -68.52 18.40
CA GLN A 321 29.54 -67.16 18.20
C GLN A 321 30.71 -66.79 19.11
N ASN A 322 30.77 -67.32 20.33
CA ASN A 322 31.90 -67.13 21.23
C ASN A 322 33.11 -67.96 20.78
N ASP A 323 32.90 -69.19 20.30
CA ASP A 323 33.96 -70.07 19.79
C ASP A 323 34.57 -69.51 18.48
N LEU A 324 33.75 -68.93 17.60
CA LEU A 324 34.22 -68.19 16.41
C LEU A 324 35.02 -66.94 16.77
N GLN A 325 34.74 -66.30 17.91
CA GLN A 325 35.55 -65.17 18.39
C GLN A 325 36.89 -65.61 19.02
N LEU A 326 36.99 -66.85 19.53
CA LEU A 326 38.22 -67.43 20.06
C LEU A 326 39.15 -67.99 18.97
N PHE A 327 38.61 -68.43 17.82
CA PHE A 327 39.40 -68.91 16.68
C PHE A 327 39.92 -67.81 15.74
N LEU A 328 39.53 -66.55 15.96
CA LEU A 328 39.94 -65.39 15.18
C LEU A 328 41.04 -64.54 15.86
N PHE A 329 41.76 -65.12 16.82
CA PHE A 329 42.92 -64.51 17.49
C PHE A 329 44.20 -65.32 17.28
#